data_AF-A0A7K2KNU8-F1
#
_entry.id   AF-A0A7K2KNU8-F1
#
_cell.length_a   1.000
_cell.length_b   1.000
_cell.length_c   1.000
_cell.angle_alpha   90.00
_cell.angle_beta   90.00
_cell.angle_gamma   90.00
#
_symmetry.space_group_name_H-M   'P 1'
#
loop_
_entity.id
_entity.type
_entity.pdbx_description
1 polymer ?
#
loop_
_entity_poly.entity_id
_entity_poly.type
_entity_poly.pdbx_seq_one_letter_code
_entity_poly.pdbx_strand_id
1 'polypeptide(L)' 'SEVGADELRAHVGGRLAAFKMPAHVLVREEELPRNPTGKLLKRELRGFLTGARSSLGSGSP' A
#
# COMPACT_ATOMS: atom_id res chain seq x y z
N SER A 1 -6.18 13.77 11.31
CA SER A 1 -4.82 13.32 11.64
C SER A 1 -4.33 12.48 10.49
N GLU A 2 -3.26 12.91 9.83
CA GLU A 2 -2.62 12.15 8.77
C GLU A 2 -1.83 11.00 9.41
N VAL A 3 -1.88 9.81 8.82
CA VAL A 3 -1.21 8.61 9.34
C VAL A 3 -0.19 8.13 8.31
N GLY A 4 1.07 8.04 8.71
CA GLY A 4 2.19 7.69 7.84
C GLY A 4 2.47 6.19 7.73
N ALA A 5 3.28 5.81 6.73
CA ALA A 5 3.70 4.43 6.52
C ALA A 5 4.41 3.81 7.74
N ASP A 6 5.28 4.58 8.40
CA ASP A 6 6.04 4.11 9.56
C ASP A 6 5.17 3.93 10.81
N GLU A 7 4.19 4.81 11.01
CA GLU A 7 3.22 4.68 12.09
C GLU A 7 2.34 3.43 11.90
N LEU A 8 1.92 3.15 10.67
CA LEU A 8 1.20 1.92 10.34
C LEU A 8 2.05 0.68 10.62
N ARG A 9 3.33 0.70 10.25
CA ARG A 9 4.28 -0.39 10.54
C ARG A 9 4.46 -0.58 12.05
N ALA A 10 4.71 0.49 12.80
CA ALA A 10 4.86 0.43 14.25
C ALA A 10 3.60 -0.15 14.92
N HIS A 11 2.42 0.28 14.47
CA HIS A 11 1.14 -0.20 14.99
C HIS A 11 0.96 -1.70 14.81
N VAL A 12 1.25 -2.24 13.61
CA VAL A 12 1.13 -3.68 13.35
C VAL A 12 2.27 -4.48 13.96
N GLY A 13 3.46 -3.90 14.11
CA GLY A 13 4.62 -4.53 14.75
C GLY A 13 4.43 -4.84 16.23
N GLY A 14 3.61 -4.06 16.93
CA GLY A 14 3.21 -4.37 18.31
C GLY A 14 2.16 -5.49 18.43
N ARG A 15 1.60 -6.01 17.32
CA ARG A 15 0.44 -6.93 17.31
C ARG A 15 0.66 -8.21 16.51
N LEU A 16 1.51 -8.16 15.48
CA LEU A 16 1.76 -9.25 14.57
C LEU A 16 3.20 -9.76 14.73
N ALA A 17 3.41 -11.03 14.41
CA ALA A 17 4.76 -11.59 14.30
C ALA A 17 5.55 -10.89 13.18
N ALA A 18 6.87 -10.81 13.33
CA ALA A 18 7.74 -10.06 12.42
C ALA A 18 7.58 -10.44 10.93
N PHE A 19 7.35 -11.72 10.63
CA PHE A 19 7.16 -12.19 9.25
C PHE A 19 5.84 -11.74 8.60
N LYS A 20 4.90 -11.19 9.38
CA LYS A 20 3.63 -10.62 8.88
C LYS A 20 3.71 -9.11 8.68
N MET A 21 4.87 -8.51 8.95
CA MET A 21 5.07 -7.08 8.75
C MET A 21 5.04 -6.72 7.26
N PRO A 22 4.29 -5.69 6.86
CA PRO A 22 4.25 -5.27 5.47
C PRO A 22 5.59 -4.69 5.03
N ALA A 23 6.21 -5.29 4.01
CA ALA A 23 7.46 -4.80 3.42
C ALA A 23 7.30 -3.45 2.71
N HIS A 24 6.09 -3.11 2.27
CA HIS A 24 5.74 -1.85 1.61
C HIS A 24 4.37 -1.37 2.09
N VAL A 25 4.23 -0.06 2.27
CA VAL A 25 2.96 0.63 2.53
C VAL A 25 2.85 1.71 1.48
N LEU A 26 1.81 1.65 0.65
CA LEU A 26 1.55 2.61 -0.40
C LEU A 26 0.27 3.36 -0.03
N VAL A 27 0.42 4.64 0.27
CA VAL A 27 -0.70 5.55 0.52
C VAL A 27 -1.08 6.19 -0.82
N ARG A 28 -2.38 6.32 -1.06
CA ARG A 28 -2.92 7.02 -2.22
C ARG A 28 -4.03 7.95 -1.76
N GLU A 29 -4.23 9.02 -2.51
CA GLU A 29 -5.31 9.98 -2.26
C GLU A 29 -6.63 9.49 -2.87
N GLU A 30 -6.55 8.75 -3.99
CA GLU A 30 -7.72 8.22 -4.66
C GLU A 30 -8.28 6.98 -3.94
N GLU A 31 -9.59 6.79 -4.08
CA GLU A 31 -10.27 5.64 -3.49
C GLU A 31 -9.78 4.31 -4.11
N LEU A 32 -9.67 3.28 -3.26
CA LEU A 32 -9.34 1.93 -3.74
C LEU A 32 -10.48 1.38 -4.61
N PRO A 33 -10.16 0.75 -5.75
CA PRO A 33 -11.15 0.23 -6.68
C PRO A 33 -12.00 -0.85 -6.02
N ARG A 34 -13.31 -0.65 -6.04
CA ARG A 34 -14.31 -1.55 -5.49
C ARG A 34 -15.36 -1.89 -6.54
N ASN A 35 -15.95 -3.07 -6.42
CA ASN A 35 -17.15 -3.43 -7.17
C ASN A 35 -18.40 -2.75 -6.55
N PRO A 36 -19.58 -2.84 -7.20
CA PRO A 36 -20.82 -2.26 -6.66
C PRO A 36 -21.28 -2.81 -5.29
N THR A 37 -20.76 -3.97 -4.85
CA THR A 37 -21.01 -4.54 -3.52
C THR A 37 -19.93 -4.18 -2.49
N GLY A 38 -19.02 -3.25 -2.84
CA GLY A 38 -17.97 -2.71 -1.97
C GLY A 38 -16.71 -3.57 -1.85
N LYS A 39 -16.62 -4.70 -2.55
CA LYS A 39 -15.43 -5.58 -2.53
C LYS A 39 -14.29 -5.00 -3.36
N LEU A 40 -13.08 -5.07 -2.82
CA LEU A 40 -11.87 -4.62 -3.51
C LEU A 40 -11.56 -5.43 -4.77
N LEU A 41 -11.26 -4.71 -5.86
CA LEU A 41 -10.87 -5.28 -7.14
C LEU A 41 -9.36 -5.57 -7.16
N LYS A 42 -8.96 -6.72 -6.58
CA LYS A 42 -7.54 -7.13 -6.47
C LYS A 42 -6.77 -7.10 -7.80
N ARG A 43 -7.43 -7.33 -8.93
CA ARG A 43 -6.79 -7.29 -10.26
C ARG A 43 -6.29 -5.90 -10.60
N GLU A 44 -7.10 -4.88 -10.37
CA GLU A 44 -6.74 -3.48 -10.63
C GLU A 44 -5.69 -3.00 -9.63
N LEU A 45 -5.85 -3.36 -8.35
CA LEU A 45 -4.83 -3.09 -7.32
C LEU A 45 -3.45 -3.62 -7.74
N ARG A 46 -3.36 -4.85 -8.27
CA ARG A 46 -2.08 -5.40 -8.78
C ARG A 46 -1.53 -4.59 -9.95
N GLY A 47 -2.38 -4.13 -10.87
CA GLY A 47 -1.97 -3.24 -11.96
C GLY A 47 -1.30 -1.97 -11.43
N PHE A 48 -1.86 -1.36 -10.38
CA PHE A 48 -1.28 -0.17 -9.77
C PHE A 48 0.05 -0.44 -9.05
N LEU A 49 0.27 -1.64 -8.52
CA LEU A 49 1.54 -2.03 -7.91
C LEU A 49 2.63 -2.23 -8.97
N THR A 50 2.29 -2.79 -10.13
CA THR A 50 3.22 -2.92 -11.25
C THR A 50 3.64 -1.55 -11.78
N GLY A 51 2.70 -0.60 -11.91
CA GLY A 51 3.02 0.78 -12.31
C GLY A 51 3.78 1.58 -11.26
N ALA A 52 3.48 1.42 -9.97
CA ALA A 52 4.17 2.12 -8.89
C ALA A 52 5.65 1.70 -8.74
N ARG A 53 6.02 0.47 -9.10
CA ARG A 53 7.44 0.06 -9.15
C ARG A 53 8.23 0.82 -10.21
N SER A 54 7.58 1.31 -11.27
CA SER A 54 8.22 2.09 -12.33
C SER A 54 8.48 3.54 -11.92
N SER A 55 7.66 4.13 -11.04
CA SER A 55 7.82 5.51 -10.57
C SER A 55 8.76 5.66 -9.37
N LEU A 56 9.10 4.57 -8.67
CA LEU A 56 10.08 4.55 -7.58
C LEU A 56 11.54 4.43 -8.06
N GLY A 57 11.79 4.44 -9.38
CA GLY A 57 13.11 4.20 -9.99
C GLY A 57 13.72 5.38 -10.79
N SER A 58 13.07 6.55 -10.85
CA SER A 58 13.61 7.72 -11.56
C SER A 58 14.13 8.77 -10.59
N GLY A 59 15.14 8.40 -9.81
CA GLY A 59 16.03 9.33 -9.13
C GLY A 59 17.42 9.16 -9.73
N SER A 60 17.70 9.87 -10.82
CA SER A 60 19.05 10.06 -11.37
C SER A 60 19.28 11.56 -11.54
N PRO A 61 20.54 11.99 -11.47
CA PRO A 61 21.37 11.97 -12.67
C PRO A 61 22.13 10.65 -12.87
#